data_AF-A0A395NNJ8-F1
#
_entry.id   AF-A0A395NNJ8-F1
#
_cell.length_a   1.000
_cell.length_b   1.000
_cell.length_c   1.000
_cell.angle_alpha   90.00
_cell.angle_beta   90.00
_cell.angle_gamma   90.00
#
_symmetry.space_group_name_H-M   'P 1'
#
loop_
_entity.id
_entity.type
_entity.pdbx_description
1 polymer ?
#
loop_
_entity_poly.entity_id
_entity_poly.type
_entity_poly.pdbx_seq_one_letter_code
_entity_poly.pdbx_strand_id
1 'polypeptide(L)'
;MPQNDTYIWLLPTKPSTLLPITGDIKKTAGLWVRRILENPQKSLGKYAGVITEVLSFDEILKAWSHGTGKPAVVVECTDSSFNDLWGVSAEEFKLQLKFHELVPDMIGAFNNKGGNGVYVSGEELGITAEDIGDLTQLFETLKGNWD
;
A
#
# COMPACT_ATOMS: atom_id res chain seq x y z
N MET A 1 22.52 23.88 -9.55
CA MET A 1 22.16 22.48 -9.21
C MET A 1 22.07 21.69 -10.50
N PRO A 2 22.48 20.42 -10.54
CA PRO A 2 22.18 19.54 -11.66
C PRO A 2 20.66 19.55 -11.92
N GLN A 3 20.25 19.70 -13.17
CA GLN A 3 18.84 19.60 -13.56
C GLN A 3 18.62 18.21 -14.17
N ASN A 4 17.71 17.44 -13.57
CA ASN A 4 17.15 16.23 -14.16
C ASN A 4 15.64 16.22 -13.91
N ASP A 5 14.88 15.60 -14.81
CA ASP A 5 13.42 15.47 -14.72
C ASP A 5 13.00 14.29 -13.81
N THR A 6 13.75 14.09 -12.72
CA THR A 6 13.55 12.97 -11.78
C THR A 6 12.59 13.37 -10.67
N TYR A 7 11.56 12.55 -10.46
CA TYR A 7 10.60 12.73 -9.38
C TYR A 7 11.19 12.17 -8.07
N ILE A 8 10.91 12.84 -6.96
CA ILE A 8 11.37 12.41 -5.64
C ILE A 8 10.16 12.14 -4.76
N TRP A 9 10.10 10.92 -4.21
CA TRP A 9 9.18 10.61 -3.12
C TRP A 9 9.94 10.72 -1.79
N LEU A 10 9.81 11.87 -1.14
CA LEU A 10 10.40 12.14 0.18
C LEU A 10 9.54 11.50 1.27
N LEU A 11 10.14 10.63 2.09
CA LEU A 11 9.43 9.90 3.14
C LEU A 11 10.26 9.82 4.44
N PRO A 12 9.65 9.89 5.62
CA PRO A 12 10.33 9.75 6.92
C PRO A 12 10.43 8.28 7.34
N THR A 13 10.81 7.41 6.42
CA THR A 13 10.96 5.95 6.63
C THR A 13 11.92 5.39 5.59
N LYS A 14 12.48 4.22 5.88
CA LYS A 14 13.34 3.50 4.94
C LYS A 14 12.60 3.18 3.64
N PRO A 15 13.25 3.29 2.46
CA PRO A 15 12.65 2.89 1.18
C PRO A 15 12.25 1.41 1.10
N SER A 16 12.91 0.57 1.91
CA SER A 16 12.64 -0.87 2.01
C SER A 16 11.48 -1.22 2.95
N THR A 17 10.86 -0.25 3.64
CA THR A 17 9.71 -0.51 4.52
C THR A 17 8.55 -1.04 3.70
N LEU A 18 8.00 -2.18 4.13
CA LEU A 18 6.89 -2.87 3.46
C LEU A 18 5.54 -2.28 3.82
N LEU A 19 4.67 -2.16 2.83
CA LEU A 19 3.31 -1.68 2.97
C LEU A 19 2.29 -2.66 2.37
N PRO A 20 1.15 -2.87 3.03
CA PRO A 20 -0.02 -3.45 2.40
C PRO A 20 -0.59 -2.45 1.37
N ILE A 21 -0.77 -2.89 0.13
CA ILE A 21 -1.30 -2.05 -0.95
C ILE A 21 -2.71 -2.50 -1.30
N THR A 22 -3.60 -1.55 -1.55
CA THR A 22 -5.00 -1.80 -1.89
C THR A 22 -5.25 -1.98 -3.39
N GLY A 23 -4.23 -1.78 -4.23
CA GLY A 23 -4.37 -1.65 -5.68
C GLY A 23 -5.30 -0.49 -6.06
N ASP A 24 -6.08 -0.67 -7.13
CA ASP A 24 -7.10 0.30 -7.54
C ASP A 24 -8.27 0.34 -6.55
N ILE A 25 -8.21 1.28 -5.60
CA ILE A 25 -9.21 1.40 -4.54
C ILE A 25 -10.64 1.64 -5.07
N LYS A 26 -10.81 2.17 -6.29
CA LYS A 26 -12.13 2.34 -6.91
C LYS A 26 -12.78 1.00 -7.26
N LYS A 27 -11.97 -0.04 -7.47
CA LYS A 27 -12.40 -1.40 -7.80
C LYS A 27 -12.34 -2.33 -6.59
N THR A 28 -11.21 -2.35 -5.88
CA THR A 28 -10.89 -3.38 -4.89
C THR A 28 -11.72 -3.27 -3.63
N ALA A 29 -12.03 -2.06 -3.15
CA ALA A 29 -12.86 -1.88 -1.96
C ALA A 29 -14.26 -2.51 -2.12
N GLY A 30 -14.94 -2.19 -3.23
CA GLY A 30 -16.26 -2.75 -3.52
C GLY A 30 -16.25 -4.26 -3.74
N LEU A 31 -15.20 -4.76 -4.39
CA LEU A 31 -14.97 -6.20 -4.58
C LEU A 31 -14.85 -6.93 -3.24
N TRP A 32 -13.99 -6.45 -2.33
CA TRP A 32 -13.82 -7.05 -1.00
C TRP A 32 -15.13 -7.08 -0.21
N VAL A 33 -15.84 -5.94 -0.17
CA VAL A 33 -17.13 -5.86 0.53
C VAL A 33 -18.13 -6.89 -0.02
N ARG A 34 -18.24 -7.01 -1.34
CA ARG A 34 -19.14 -8.00 -1.95
C ARG A 34 -18.78 -9.43 -1.53
N ARG A 35 -17.49 -9.77 -1.59
CA ARG A 35 -17.01 -11.12 -1.25
C ARG A 35 -17.15 -11.45 0.23
N ILE A 36 -16.97 -10.47 1.12
CA ILE A 36 -17.25 -10.59 2.56
C ILE A 36 -18.72 -10.96 2.78
N LEU A 37 -19.65 -10.27 2.11
CA LEU A 37 -21.10 -10.50 2.25
C LEU A 37 -21.55 -11.82 1.61
N GLU A 38 -20.91 -12.27 0.53
CA GLU A 38 -21.17 -13.57 -0.11
C GLU A 38 -20.65 -14.76 0.70
N ASN A 39 -19.67 -14.54 1.59
CA ASN A 39 -19.00 -15.60 2.36
C ASN A 39 -19.10 -15.40 3.89
N PRO A 40 -20.31 -15.22 4.47
CA PRO A 40 -20.46 -14.90 5.90
C PRO A 40 -19.91 -16.01 6.81
N GLN A 41 -19.93 -17.26 6.37
CA GLN A 41 -19.36 -18.40 7.11
C GLN A 41 -17.84 -18.28 7.29
N LYS A 42 -17.16 -17.53 6.43
CA LYS A 42 -15.71 -17.28 6.50
C LYS A 42 -15.38 -15.95 7.14
N SER A 43 -16.24 -14.94 6.98
CA SER A 43 -15.93 -13.53 7.27
C SER A 43 -16.57 -12.98 8.54
N LEU A 44 -17.69 -13.55 9.02
CA LEU A 44 -18.41 -13.01 10.18
C LEU A 44 -17.54 -13.05 11.44
N GLY A 45 -17.39 -11.90 12.11
CA GLY A 45 -16.58 -11.76 13.32
C GLY A 45 -15.07 -11.71 13.08
N LYS A 46 -14.63 -11.65 11.81
CA LYS A 46 -13.23 -11.53 11.41
C LYS A 46 -12.93 -10.18 10.76
N TYR A 47 -11.65 -9.86 10.66
CA TYR A 47 -11.09 -8.73 9.92
C TYR A 47 -10.73 -9.15 8.51
N ALA A 48 -11.07 -8.32 7.52
CA ALA A 48 -10.62 -8.45 6.15
C ALA A 48 -9.91 -7.16 5.75
N GLY A 49 -8.62 -7.25 5.43
CA GLY A 49 -7.86 -6.15 4.86
C GLY A 49 -7.97 -6.15 3.35
N VAL A 50 -8.23 -4.99 2.75
CA VAL A 50 -8.13 -4.81 1.29
C VAL A 50 -6.64 -4.77 0.94
N ILE A 51 -6.02 -5.94 0.84
CA ILE A 51 -4.60 -6.10 0.56
C ILE A 51 -4.48 -6.93 -0.69
N THR A 52 -3.97 -6.31 -1.75
CA THR A 52 -3.71 -6.94 -3.05
C THR A 52 -2.30 -7.50 -3.08
N GLU A 53 -1.36 -6.72 -2.55
CA GLU A 53 0.07 -7.00 -2.58
C GLU A 53 0.73 -6.37 -1.35
N VAL A 54 1.91 -6.87 -0.97
CA VAL A 54 2.76 -6.23 0.05
C VAL A 54 4.06 -5.84 -0.63
N LEU A 55 4.32 -4.53 -0.70
CA LEU A 55 5.42 -3.97 -1.48
C LEU A 55 6.19 -2.94 -0.66
N SER A 56 7.49 -2.82 -0.91
CA SER A 56 8.30 -1.70 -0.42
C SER A 56 8.01 -0.40 -1.17
N PHE A 57 8.37 0.75 -0.61
CA PHE A 57 8.28 2.03 -1.32
C PHE A 57 9.10 2.04 -2.61
N ASP A 58 10.27 1.39 -2.62
CA ASP A 58 11.08 1.24 -3.82
C ASP A 58 10.35 0.44 -4.91
N GLU A 59 9.67 -0.64 -4.56
CA GLU A 59 8.90 -1.44 -5.51
C GLU A 59 7.69 -0.68 -6.05
N ILE A 60 6.97 0.03 -5.19
CA ILE A 60 5.83 0.88 -5.60
C ILE A 60 6.32 1.95 -6.58
N LEU A 61 7.42 2.64 -6.25
CA LEU A 61 7.92 3.71 -7.11
C LEU A 61 8.53 3.18 -8.41
N LYS A 62 9.11 1.97 -8.41
CA LYS A 62 9.52 1.28 -9.65
C LYS A 62 8.32 0.95 -10.53
N ALA A 63 7.23 0.43 -9.96
CA ALA A 63 6.01 0.16 -10.71
C ALA A 63 5.42 1.46 -11.29
N TRP A 64 5.40 2.54 -10.51
CA TRP A 64 4.98 3.87 -10.97
C TRP A 64 5.89 4.39 -12.10
N SER A 65 7.21 4.29 -11.94
CA SER A 65 8.18 4.76 -12.93
C SER A 65 8.05 3.98 -14.25
N HIS A 66 7.88 2.66 -14.17
CA HIS A 66 7.60 1.82 -15.33
C HIS A 66 6.28 2.20 -15.99
N GLY A 67 5.21 2.29 -15.19
CA GLY A 67 3.87 2.59 -15.67
C GLY A 67 3.71 4.00 -16.24
N THR A 68 4.51 4.97 -15.83
CA THR A 68 4.42 6.37 -16.32
C THR A 68 5.51 6.75 -17.32
N GLY A 69 6.61 5.99 -17.37
CA GLY A 69 7.81 6.34 -18.13
C GLY A 69 8.65 7.47 -17.50
N LYS A 70 8.31 7.93 -16.28
CA LYS A 70 9.02 9.02 -15.60
C LYS A 70 10.05 8.46 -14.59
N PRO A 71 11.31 8.91 -14.59
CA PRO A 71 12.29 8.46 -13.61
C PRO A 71 11.94 8.97 -12.22
N ALA A 72 12.09 8.12 -11.20
CA ALA A 72 11.82 8.50 -9.82
C ALA A 72 12.69 7.75 -8.81
N VAL A 73 12.89 8.37 -7.64
CA VAL A 73 13.64 7.81 -6.51
C VAL A 73 12.91 8.07 -5.19
N VAL A 74 12.97 7.10 -4.28
CA VAL A 74 12.54 7.28 -2.89
C VAL A 74 13.73 7.85 -2.12
N VAL A 75 13.49 8.90 -1.33
CA VAL A 75 14.53 9.50 -0.47
C VAL A 75 14.01 9.53 0.96
N GLU A 76 14.73 8.84 1.85
CA GLU A 76 14.49 8.92 3.28
C GLU A 76 14.89 10.31 3.79
N CYS A 77 13.99 10.93 4.55
CA CYS A 77 14.21 12.22 5.20
C CYS A 77 13.97 12.11 6.71
N THR A 78 14.32 13.15 7.46
CA THR A 78 14.07 13.16 8.91
C THR A 78 12.62 13.53 9.22
N ASP A 79 12.10 13.06 10.35
CA ASP A 79 10.79 13.47 10.87
C ASP A 79 10.64 15.00 10.96
N SER A 80 11.70 15.70 11.37
CA SER A 80 11.70 17.16 11.44
C SER A 80 11.52 17.77 10.05
N SER A 81 12.30 17.31 9.07
CA SER A 81 12.18 17.81 7.69
C SER A 81 10.82 17.51 7.09
N PHE A 82 10.26 16.34 7.37
CA PHE A 82 8.93 15.96 6.89
C PHE A 82 7.82 16.82 7.55
N ASN A 83 7.96 17.11 8.84
CA ASN A 83 7.08 18.03 9.57
C ASN A 83 7.16 19.47 9.04
N ASP A 84 8.35 19.95 8.74
CA ASP A 84 8.54 21.29 8.18
C ASP A 84 7.85 21.43 6.80
N LEU A 85 7.77 20.33 6.03
CA LEU A 85 7.08 20.28 4.74
C LEU A 85 5.56 20.19 4.86
N TRP A 86 5.05 19.35 5.77
CA TRP A 86 3.64 18.95 5.80
C TRP A 86 2.85 19.43 7.03
N GLY A 87 3.52 20.06 8.00
CA GLY A 87 2.90 20.59 9.22
C GLY A 87 2.25 19.50 10.08
N VAL A 88 1.13 19.84 10.73
CA VAL A 88 0.44 18.94 11.68
C VAL A 88 -0.04 17.63 11.04
N SER A 89 -0.34 17.63 9.74
CA SER A 89 -0.78 16.44 9.01
C SER A 89 0.33 15.38 8.87
N ALA A 90 1.59 15.77 9.08
CA ALA A 90 2.73 14.88 9.05
C ALA A 90 2.70 13.83 10.19
N GLU A 91 2.14 14.18 11.35
CA GLU A 91 2.24 13.34 12.54
C GLU A 91 1.51 12.01 12.37
N GLU A 92 0.27 12.02 11.89
CA GLU A 92 -0.48 10.78 11.64
C GLU A 92 0.22 9.91 10.60
N PHE A 93 0.71 10.52 9.52
CA PHE A 93 1.36 9.77 8.45
C PHE A 93 2.68 9.14 8.92
N LYS A 94 3.52 9.88 9.65
CA LYS A 94 4.74 9.34 10.26
C LYS A 94 4.46 8.17 11.19
N LEU A 95 3.42 8.28 12.03
CA LEU A 95 3.01 7.20 12.92
C LEU A 95 2.59 5.95 12.13
N GLN A 96 1.84 6.13 11.05
CA GLN A 96 1.50 5.04 10.14
C GLN A 96 2.75 4.39 9.53
N LEU A 97 3.73 5.18 9.07
CA LEU A 97 4.98 4.63 8.52
C LEU A 97 5.78 3.89 9.59
N LYS A 98 5.88 4.45 10.79
CA LYS A 98 6.57 3.84 11.92
C LYS A 98 5.93 2.51 12.32
N PHE A 99 4.61 2.43 12.28
CA PHE A 99 3.89 1.18 12.53
C PHE A 99 4.33 0.09 11.54
N HIS A 100 4.44 0.41 10.25
CA HIS A 100 4.87 -0.56 9.23
C HIS A 100 6.35 -0.97 9.36
N GLU A 101 7.22 -0.07 9.85
CA GLU A 101 8.60 -0.46 10.21
C GLU A 101 8.63 -1.48 11.36
N LEU A 102 7.77 -1.30 12.36
CA LEU A 102 7.74 -2.13 13.56
C LEU A 102 6.96 -3.44 13.38
N VAL A 103 6.03 -3.48 12.41
CA VAL A 103 5.15 -4.61 12.14
C VAL A 103 5.19 -4.97 10.64
N PRO A 104 6.34 -5.47 10.14
CA PRO A 104 6.51 -5.79 8.72
C PRO A 104 5.62 -6.94 8.25
N ASP A 105 5.31 -7.90 9.13
CA ASP A 105 4.32 -8.96 8.88
C ASP A 105 3.00 -8.63 9.58
N MET A 106 2.28 -7.65 9.02
CA MET A 106 1.01 -7.20 9.58
C MET A 106 -0.10 -8.26 9.47
N ILE A 107 -0.11 -9.09 8.42
CA ILE A 107 -1.06 -10.18 8.26
C ILE A 107 -0.82 -11.25 9.33
N GLY A 108 0.44 -11.67 9.54
CA GLY A 108 0.81 -12.58 10.62
C GLY A 108 0.50 -12.00 12.00
N ALA A 109 0.70 -10.70 12.21
CA ALA A 109 0.35 -10.03 13.46
C ALA A 109 -1.15 -10.11 13.78
N PHE A 110 -2.04 -10.03 12.77
CA PHE A 110 -3.47 -10.27 12.97
C PHE A 110 -3.79 -11.73 13.30
N ASN A 111 -3.06 -12.68 12.72
CA ASN A 111 -3.28 -14.10 12.97
C ASN A 111 -2.77 -14.58 14.34
N ASN A 112 -1.77 -13.92 14.92
CA ASN A 112 -1.10 -14.35 16.15
C ASN A 112 -1.80 -13.91 17.46
N LYS A 113 -2.92 -13.18 17.41
CA LYS A 113 -3.69 -12.82 18.62
C LYS A 113 -4.69 -13.91 19.03
N GLY A 114 -4.19 -14.94 19.74
CA GLY A 114 -5.05 -15.76 20.62
C GLY A 114 -5.65 -17.05 20.06
N GLY A 115 -5.08 -17.62 18.99
CA GLY A 115 -5.27 -19.04 18.66
C GLY A 115 -6.36 -19.39 17.64
N ASN A 116 -7.11 -18.42 17.12
CA ASN A 116 -7.97 -18.57 15.95
C ASN A 116 -7.77 -17.35 15.07
N GLY A 117 -7.02 -17.46 13.97
CA GLY A 117 -6.69 -16.34 13.09
C GLY A 117 -7.94 -15.48 12.79
N VAL A 118 -7.92 -14.23 13.24
CA VAL A 118 -9.04 -13.30 13.07
C VAL A 118 -8.98 -12.57 11.75
N TYR A 119 -7.98 -12.83 10.90
CA TYR A 119 -7.89 -12.30 9.55
C TYR A 119 -8.49 -13.28 8.54
N VAL A 120 -9.15 -12.75 7.51
CA VAL A 120 -9.56 -13.51 6.33
C VAL A 120 -8.96 -12.85 5.09
N SER A 121 -8.21 -13.61 4.30
CA SER A 121 -7.56 -13.11 3.09
C SER A 121 -8.53 -12.94 1.93
N GLY A 122 -8.13 -12.18 0.90
CA GLY A 122 -8.87 -12.11 -0.35
C GLY A 122 -9.05 -13.49 -0.99
N GLU A 123 -8.01 -14.33 -0.97
CA GLU A 123 -8.05 -15.69 -1.51
C GLU A 123 -9.07 -16.58 -0.77
N GLU A 124 -9.12 -16.49 0.56
CA GLU A 124 -10.11 -17.21 1.36
C GLU A 124 -11.54 -16.76 1.02
N LEU A 125 -11.73 -15.49 0.66
CA LEU A 125 -12.98 -14.92 0.16
C LEU A 125 -13.24 -15.22 -1.33
N GLY A 126 -12.34 -15.91 -2.02
CA GLY A 126 -12.46 -16.27 -3.44
C GLY A 126 -12.11 -15.16 -4.42
N ILE A 127 -11.30 -14.18 -4.00
CA ILE A 127 -10.75 -13.13 -4.86
C ILE A 127 -9.51 -13.66 -5.56
N THR A 128 -9.45 -13.46 -6.88
CA THR A 128 -8.32 -13.90 -7.71
C THR A 128 -7.41 -12.73 -8.11
N ALA A 129 -6.20 -13.03 -8.58
CA ALA A 129 -5.31 -12.01 -9.15
C ALA A 129 -5.95 -11.28 -10.35
N GLU A 130 -6.79 -11.97 -11.14
CA GLU A 130 -7.54 -11.37 -12.25
C GLU A 130 -8.61 -10.37 -11.76
N ASP A 131 -9.30 -10.72 -10.66
CA ASP A 131 -10.26 -9.81 -10.02
C ASP A 131 -9.59 -8.53 -9.52
N ILE A 132 -8.33 -8.60 -9.10
CA ILE A 132 -7.56 -7.47 -8.55
C ILE A 132 -6.98 -6.62 -9.69
N GLY A 133 -6.28 -7.24 -10.63
CA GLY A 133 -5.46 -6.58 -11.64
C GLY A 133 -4.02 -6.33 -11.16
N ASP A 134 -3.23 -5.66 -11.99
CA ASP A 134 -1.80 -5.42 -11.74
C ASP A 134 -1.53 -3.93 -11.44
N LEU A 135 -0.67 -3.65 -10.46
CA LEU A 135 -0.35 -2.28 -10.03
C LEU A 135 0.34 -1.46 -11.14
N THR A 136 1.16 -2.10 -11.97
CA THR A 136 1.79 -1.44 -13.12
C THR A 136 0.73 -1.04 -14.14
N GLN A 137 -0.18 -1.94 -14.48
CA GLN A 137 -1.31 -1.65 -15.39
C GLN A 137 -2.14 -0.47 -14.88
N LEU A 138 -2.40 -0.39 -13.57
CA LEU A 138 -3.07 0.76 -12.97
C LEU A 138 -2.29 2.06 -13.25
N PHE A 139 -0.98 2.08 -13.01
CA PHE A 139 -0.17 3.27 -13.29
C PHE A 139 -0.12 3.63 -14.79
N GLU A 140 -0.20 2.64 -15.68
CA GLU A 140 -0.30 2.93 -17.12
C GLU A 140 -1.58 3.68 -17.49
N THR A 141 -2.70 3.43 -16.80
CA THR A 141 -3.94 4.19 -17.01
C THR A 141 -3.80 5.67 -16.60
N LEU A 142 -2.77 6.01 -15.83
CA LEU A 142 -2.48 7.37 -15.40
C LEU A 142 -1.49 8.09 -16.32
N LYS A 143 -1.00 7.44 -17.40
CA LYS A 143 -0.13 8.09 -18.40
C LYS A 143 -0.83 9.35 -18.95
N GLY A 144 -0.12 10.48 -18.93
CA GLY A 144 -0.63 11.78 -19.41
C GLY A 144 -1.32 12.66 -18.37
N ASN A 145 -1.50 12.20 -17.13
CA ASN A 145 -2.08 13.01 -16.04
C ASN A 145 -1.03 13.72 -15.17
N TRP A 146 0.24 13.76 -15.61
CA TRP A 146 1.39 14.12 -14.77
C TRP A 146 2.20 15.29 -15.34
N ASP A 147 1.55 16.13 -16.14
CA ASP A 147 2.13 17.33 -16.77
C ASP A 147 1.61 18.62 -16.11
#